data_AF-A0A9W4UZ19-F1
#
_entry.id   AF-A0A9W4UZ19-F1
#
_cell.length_a   1.000
_cell.length_b   1.000
_cell.length_c   1.000
_cell.angle_alpha   90.00
_cell.angle_beta   90.00
_cell.angle_gamma   90.00
#
_symmetry.space_group_name_H-M   'P 1'
#
loop_
_entity.id
_entity.type
_entity.pdbx_description
1 polymer ?
#
loop_
_entity_poly.entity_id
_entity_poly.type
_entity_poly.pdbx_seq_one_letter_code
_entity_poly.pdbx_strand_id
1 'polypeptide(L)'
;MTTAAFDAKQFRRGKRVERPGGGEVWDVRFDSQLGAGVVTDDPDRLVEEIVRTSGDLMRRFGLDLGVPFVSSTRLRNAVGISKAILFADLLVTAVQPYVSSVHFSYVILPPSKVPSVRVGTGSEKCRDIPTRVFVANLGPMFSYLTAHSYLWMRGYKDLGDLEVQVDAFRSKQTKAWRMLTDAVPTRVFQHGDECNPLIMLADMIAFLTDSKLYGRNLLLNPHNIISIWKKYAFDVTTRFLDHKGLPFCTWDGNRLIGLTDRIARPLVYVAIDDIEGNLRGDDRPDDGLFFPDEAPRKFNQAIKQSPVYDAALTYAYQSGGCVKFYSAAEDLPLVRDGDVFAYVGDESRRIGQVLRHGYQLDVMSGLELRDLVKKGKN
;
A
#
# COMPACT_ATOMS: atom_id res chain seq x y z
N MET A 1 -16.81 14.94 -7.82
CA MET A 1 -15.47 14.79 -7.24
C MET A 1 -14.69 13.75 -8.03
N THR A 2 -13.59 14.15 -8.66
CA THR A 2 -12.63 13.22 -9.28
C THR A 2 -11.78 12.60 -8.16
N THR A 3 -11.52 11.30 -8.23
CA THR A 3 -10.68 10.60 -7.24
C THR A 3 -9.49 9.96 -7.91
N ALA A 4 -8.31 10.11 -7.31
CA ALA A 4 -7.09 9.42 -7.73
C ALA A 4 -6.53 8.56 -6.58
N ALA A 5 -6.50 7.24 -6.78
CA ALA A 5 -6.03 6.29 -5.78
C ALA A 5 -4.69 5.67 -6.19
N PHE A 6 -3.73 5.60 -5.26
CA PHE A 6 -2.35 5.21 -5.55
C PHE A 6 -1.85 4.08 -4.65
N ASP A 7 -1.17 3.14 -5.28
CA ASP A 7 -0.41 2.08 -4.63
C ASP A 7 0.95 1.87 -5.33
N ALA A 8 1.85 1.13 -4.70
CA ALA A 8 3.14 0.79 -5.25
C ALA A 8 3.61 -0.62 -4.89
N LYS A 9 4.36 -1.20 -5.83
CA LYS A 9 5.01 -2.49 -5.65
C LYS A 9 6.48 -2.41 -5.96
N GLN A 10 7.21 -3.30 -5.31
CA GLN A 10 8.59 -3.53 -5.68
C GLN A 10 8.68 -4.24 -7.04
N PHE A 11 9.43 -3.65 -7.96
CA PHE A 11 9.74 -4.21 -9.26
C PHE A 11 11.19 -4.70 -9.27
N ARG A 12 11.35 -6.03 -9.25
CA ARG A 12 12.67 -6.68 -9.25
C ARG A 12 12.86 -7.52 -10.49
N ARG A 13 14.06 -7.45 -11.08
CA ARG A 13 14.55 -8.42 -12.07
C ARG A 13 15.88 -8.97 -11.60
N GLY A 14 16.03 -10.26 -11.75
CA GLY A 14 17.23 -10.97 -11.37
C GLY A 14 17.32 -12.27 -12.14
N LYS A 15 18.37 -13.03 -11.84
CA LYS A 15 18.52 -14.40 -12.32
C LYS A 15 19.09 -15.26 -11.20
N ARG A 16 18.86 -16.57 -11.26
CA ARG A 16 19.59 -17.49 -10.40
C ARG A 16 21.03 -17.56 -10.88
N VAL A 17 21.96 -17.43 -9.93
CA VAL A 17 23.40 -17.62 -10.14
C VAL A 17 23.90 -18.66 -9.16
N GLU A 18 24.81 -19.50 -9.62
CA GLU A 18 25.48 -20.46 -8.77
C GLU A 18 26.50 -19.73 -7.87
N ARG A 19 26.46 -20.01 -6.57
CA ARG A 19 27.45 -19.46 -5.62
C ARG A 19 28.75 -20.25 -5.71
N PRO A 20 29.92 -19.60 -5.53
CA PRO A 20 31.16 -20.31 -5.23
C PRO A 20 30.96 -21.14 -3.96
N GLY A 21 31.03 -22.47 -4.08
CA GLY A 21 30.73 -23.41 -2.99
C GLY A 21 29.39 -24.14 -3.10
N GLY A 22 28.64 -23.95 -4.20
CA GLY A 22 27.39 -24.65 -4.48
C GLY A 22 26.14 -23.91 -3.97
N GLY A 23 25.00 -24.22 -4.57
CA GLY A 23 23.72 -23.61 -4.30
C GLY A 23 23.40 -22.41 -5.21
N GLU A 24 22.12 -22.24 -5.52
CA GLU A 24 21.64 -21.12 -6.33
C GLU A 24 21.22 -19.95 -5.45
N VAL A 25 21.62 -18.73 -5.85
CA VAL A 25 21.12 -17.49 -5.25
C VAL A 25 20.55 -16.56 -6.30
N TRP A 26 19.52 -15.84 -5.90
CA TRP A 26 18.89 -14.83 -6.75
C TRP A 26 19.76 -13.56 -6.80
N ASP A 27 20.44 -13.36 -7.93
CA ASP A 27 21.20 -12.15 -8.24
C ASP A 27 20.24 -11.07 -8.75
N VAL A 28 19.96 -10.08 -7.91
CA VAL A 28 19.10 -8.94 -8.27
C VAL A 28 19.89 -7.99 -9.17
N ARG A 29 19.49 -7.91 -10.44
CA ARG A 29 20.13 -7.09 -11.48
C ARG A 29 19.47 -5.73 -11.66
N PHE A 30 18.19 -5.64 -11.32
CA PHE A 30 17.41 -4.41 -11.35
C PHE A 30 16.43 -4.43 -10.17
N ASP A 31 16.44 -3.37 -9.39
CA ASP A 31 15.51 -3.15 -8.28
C ASP A 31 15.00 -1.71 -8.41
N SER A 32 13.68 -1.56 -8.44
CA SER A 32 13.00 -0.28 -8.47
C SER A 32 11.64 -0.42 -7.80
N GLN A 33 10.99 0.70 -7.54
CA GLN A 33 9.58 0.73 -7.15
C GLN A 33 8.74 1.07 -8.38
N LEU A 34 7.63 0.37 -8.55
CA LEU A 34 6.63 0.60 -9.58
C LEU A 34 5.33 1.02 -8.91
N GLY A 35 5.00 2.28 -9.04
CA GLY A 35 3.75 2.86 -8.58
C GLY A 35 2.71 2.91 -9.68
N ALA A 36 1.46 2.70 -9.29
CA ALA A 36 0.30 2.86 -10.15
C ALA A 36 -0.71 3.80 -9.47
N GLY A 37 -1.37 4.63 -10.27
CA GLY A 37 -2.46 5.48 -9.85
C GLY A 37 -3.67 5.26 -10.74
N VAL A 38 -4.85 5.06 -10.16
CA VAL A 38 -6.13 4.95 -10.88
C VAL A 38 -6.90 6.24 -10.68
N VAL A 39 -7.36 6.84 -11.77
CA VAL A 39 -8.15 8.08 -11.76
C VAL A 39 -9.54 7.79 -12.30
N THR A 40 -10.56 8.27 -11.60
CA THR A 40 -11.96 8.15 -12.00
C THR A 40 -12.72 9.44 -11.69
N ASP A 41 -13.67 9.77 -12.55
CA ASP A 41 -14.61 10.87 -12.35
C ASP A 41 -15.94 10.43 -11.71
N ASP A 42 -16.13 9.11 -11.54
CA ASP A 42 -17.30 8.50 -10.90
C ASP A 42 -16.83 7.40 -9.91
N PRO A 43 -16.26 7.81 -8.75
CA PRO A 43 -15.69 6.88 -7.79
C PRO A 43 -16.71 5.89 -7.23
N ASP A 44 -17.95 6.32 -7.01
CA ASP A 44 -19.01 5.48 -6.45
C ASP A 44 -19.36 4.34 -7.41
N ARG A 45 -19.54 4.66 -8.71
CA ARG A 45 -19.83 3.65 -9.71
C ARG A 45 -18.67 2.69 -9.93
N LEU A 46 -17.43 3.20 -9.94
CA LEU A 46 -16.25 2.35 -10.05
C LEU A 46 -16.13 1.39 -8.85
N VAL A 47 -16.36 1.88 -7.62
CA VAL A 47 -16.35 1.04 -6.41
C VAL A 47 -17.40 -0.06 -6.47
N GLU A 48 -18.65 0.28 -6.84
CA GLU A 48 -19.74 -0.69 -7.00
C GLU A 48 -19.33 -1.81 -7.97
N GLU A 49 -18.79 -1.44 -9.14
CA GLU A 49 -18.42 -2.38 -10.18
C GLU A 49 -17.21 -3.25 -9.80
N ILE A 50 -16.22 -2.68 -9.09
CA ILE A 50 -15.09 -3.43 -8.53
C ILE A 50 -15.59 -4.51 -7.57
N VAL A 51 -16.45 -4.14 -6.62
CA VAL A 51 -16.94 -5.06 -5.57
C VAL A 51 -17.78 -6.17 -6.20
N ARG A 52 -18.69 -5.81 -7.12
CA ARG A 52 -19.53 -6.77 -7.84
C ARG A 52 -18.68 -7.76 -8.64
N THR A 53 -17.77 -7.25 -9.47
CA THR A 53 -16.91 -8.06 -10.34
C THR A 53 -15.95 -8.92 -9.53
N SER A 54 -15.35 -8.38 -8.46
CA SER A 54 -14.48 -9.14 -7.57
C SER A 54 -15.24 -10.28 -6.90
N GLY A 55 -16.48 -10.04 -6.44
CA GLY A 55 -17.37 -11.09 -5.91
C GLY A 55 -17.62 -12.23 -6.89
N ASP A 56 -17.95 -11.90 -8.15
CA ASP A 56 -18.15 -12.88 -9.22
C ASP A 56 -16.88 -13.68 -9.54
N LEU A 57 -15.73 -13.00 -9.63
CA LEU A 57 -14.45 -13.63 -9.90
C LEU A 57 -14.00 -14.50 -8.72
N MET A 58 -14.18 -14.08 -7.47
CA MET A 58 -13.84 -14.91 -6.31
C MET A 58 -14.61 -16.23 -6.34
N ARG A 59 -15.93 -16.21 -6.58
CA ARG A 59 -16.71 -17.44 -6.77
C ARG A 59 -16.18 -18.30 -7.92
N ARG A 60 -15.91 -17.70 -9.09
CA ARG A 60 -15.40 -18.39 -10.27
C ARG A 60 -14.05 -19.08 -10.02
N PHE A 61 -13.19 -18.48 -9.20
CA PHE A 61 -11.86 -19.00 -8.88
C PHE A 61 -11.84 -19.89 -7.62
N GLY A 62 -12.98 -20.14 -6.98
CA GLY A 62 -13.08 -20.95 -5.76
C GLY A 62 -12.50 -20.27 -4.52
N LEU A 63 -12.55 -18.94 -4.47
CA LEU A 63 -12.11 -18.14 -3.34
C LEU A 63 -13.29 -17.89 -2.41
N ASP A 64 -13.29 -18.52 -1.24
CA ASP A 64 -14.22 -18.25 -0.14
C ASP A 64 -13.54 -17.32 0.88
N LEU A 65 -13.38 -16.05 0.49
CA LEU A 65 -12.82 -15.02 1.34
C LEU A 65 -13.98 -14.21 1.91
N GLY A 66 -13.99 -13.94 3.22
CA GLY A 66 -15.08 -13.23 3.90
C GLY A 66 -15.15 -11.73 3.58
N VAL A 67 -14.52 -11.28 2.49
CA VAL A 67 -14.27 -9.87 2.12
C VAL A 67 -14.90 -9.53 0.76
N PRO A 68 -15.24 -8.24 0.52
CA PRO A 68 -15.84 -7.80 -0.73
C PRO A 68 -14.90 -7.82 -1.93
N PHE A 69 -13.59 -7.70 -1.70
CA PHE A 69 -12.54 -7.76 -2.71
C PHE A 69 -11.23 -8.26 -2.09
N VAL A 70 -10.21 -8.50 -2.92
CA VAL A 70 -8.95 -9.14 -2.52
C VAL A 70 -7.76 -8.40 -3.12
N SER A 71 -6.71 -8.14 -2.34
CA SER A 71 -5.46 -7.56 -2.84
C SER A 71 -4.67 -8.55 -3.70
N SER A 72 -3.78 -8.05 -4.56
CA SER A 72 -2.97 -8.90 -5.44
C SER A 72 -2.07 -9.87 -4.66
N THR A 73 -1.60 -9.46 -3.48
CA THR A 73 -0.79 -10.30 -2.60
C THR A 73 -1.61 -11.47 -2.03
N ARG A 74 -2.79 -11.18 -1.46
CA ARG A 74 -3.70 -12.22 -0.95
C ARG A 74 -4.15 -13.16 -2.07
N LEU A 75 -4.50 -12.60 -3.23
CA LEU A 75 -4.90 -13.34 -4.42
C LEU A 75 -3.79 -14.30 -4.89
N ARG A 76 -2.56 -13.81 -5.05
CA ARG A 76 -1.41 -14.62 -5.47
C ARG A 76 -1.15 -15.78 -4.50
N ASN A 77 -1.25 -15.53 -3.21
CA ASN A 77 -1.04 -16.55 -2.19
C ASN A 77 -2.14 -17.62 -2.21
N ALA A 78 -3.39 -17.23 -2.51
CA ALA A 78 -4.53 -18.14 -2.51
C ALA A 78 -4.63 -19.01 -3.77
N VAL A 79 -4.42 -18.46 -4.97
CA VAL A 79 -4.64 -19.19 -6.25
C VAL A 79 -3.37 -19.43 -7.07
N GLY A 80 -2.22 -18.91 -6.63
CA GLY A 80 -0.97 -18.94 -7.38
C GLY A 80 -0.90 -17.87 -8.48
N ILE A 81 0.31 -17.62 -8.98
CA ILE A 81 0.60 -16.48 -9.87
C ILE A 81 -0.20 -16.51 -11.18
N SER A 82 -0.32 -17.66 -11.86
CA SER A 82 -0.98 -17.74 -13.16
C SER A 82 -2.48 -17.42 -13.07
N LYS A 83 -3.16 -17.96 -12.05
CA LYS A 83 -4.58 -17.67 -11.81
C LYS A 83 -4.78 -16.23 -11.33
N ALA A 84 -3.88 -15.71 -10.50
CA ALA A 84 -3.92 -14.31 -10.06
C ALA A 84 -3.79 -13.33 -11.23
N ILE A 85 -2.90 -13.59 -12.19
CA ILE A 85 -2.77 -12.78 -13.41
C ILE A 85 -4.09 -12.76 -14.19
N LEU A 86 -4.71 -13.93 -14.41
CA LEU A 86 -5.98 -14.01 -15.13
C LEU A 86 -7.11 -13.28 -14.38
N PHE A 87 -7.20 -13.45 -13.06
CA PHE A 87 -8.17 -12.75 -12.23
C PHE A 87 -8.01 -11.23 -12.35
N ALA A 88 -6.79 -10.71 -12.18
CA ALA A 88 -6.51 -9.28 -12.27
C ALA A 88 -6.83 -8.73 -13.67
N ASP A 89 -6.48 -9.47 -14.72
CA ASP A 89 -6.77 -9.08 -16.10
C ASP A 89 -8.29 -8.99 -16.37
N LEU A 90 -9.07 -9.96 -15.90
CA LEU A 90 -10.52 -9.98 -16.01
C LEU A 90 -11.17 -8.83 -15.22
N LEU A 91 -10.70 -8.56 -14.00
CA LEU A 91 -11.19 -7.47 -13.17
C LEU A 91 -10.94 -6.12 -13.86
N VAL A 92 -9.70 -5.84 -14.25
CA VAL A 92 -9.35 -4.56 -14.92
C VAL A 92 -10.12 -4.40 -16.24
N THR A 93 -10.31 -5.49 -16.99
CA THR A 93 -11.08 -5.47 -18.24
C THR A 93 -12.56 -5.13 -18.02
N ALA A 94 -13.16 -5.58 -16.91
CA ALA A 94 -14.56 -5.29 -16.61
C ALA A 94 -14.78 -3.85 -16.13
N VAL A 95 -13.87 -3.34 -15.29
CA VAL A 95 -14.03 -2.03 -14.63
C VAL A 95 -13.48 -0.85 -15.46
N GLN A 96 -12.69 -1.11 -16.50
CA GLN A 96 -12.09 -0.06 -17.34
C GLN A 96 -13.05 1.02 -17.90
N PRO A 97 -14.35 0.77 -18.17
CA PRO A 97 -15.24 1.84 -18.64
C PRO A 97 -15.42 2.98 -17.61
N TYR A 98 -15.13 2.72 -16.34
CA TYR A 98 -15.24 3.68 -15.24
C TYR A 98 -13.88 4.24 -14.80
N VAL A 99 -12.80 3.91 -15.51
CA VAL A 99 -11.44 4.41 -15.26
C VAL A 99 -11.12 5.47 -16.31
N SER A 100 -10.93 6.72 -15.88
CA SER A 100 -10.57 7.81 -16.78
C SER A 100 -9.11 7.67 -17.24
N SER A 101 -8.19 7.41 -16.32
CA SER A 101 -6.77 7.21 -16.64
C SER A 101 -6.02 6.39 -15.61
N VAL A 102 -4.88 5.83 -16.03
CA VAL A 102 -3.90 5.16 -15.19
C VAL A 102 -2.55 5.88 -15.29
N HIS A 103 -1.98 6.23 -14.15
CA HIS A 103 -0.65 6.83 -14.05
C HIS A 103 0.37 5.82 -13.53
N PHE A 104 1.52 5.72 -14.19
CA PHE A 104 2.65 4.93 -13.71
C PHE A 104 3.82 5.81 -13.31
N SER A 105 4.39 5.53 -12.15
CA SER A 105 5.66 6.11 -11.72
C SER A 105 6.68 5.02 -11.37
N TYR A 106 7.96 5.25 -11.62
CA TYR A 106 9.05 4.37 -11.18
C TYR A 106 10.37 5.12 -11.09
N VAL A 107 11.39 4.55 -10.43
CA VAL A 107 12.69 5.21 -10.24
C VAL A 107 13.75 4.59 -11.13
N ILE A 108 14.53 5.42 -11.83
CA ILE A 108 15.72 4.98 -12.57
C ILE A 108 16.91 5.84 -12.13
N LEU A 109 17.77 5.26 -11.30
CA LEU A 109 19.02 5.86 -10.86
C LEU A 109 20.18 4.90 -11.14
N PRO A 110 20.82 4.97 -12.33
CA PRO A 110 21.92 4.08 -12.67
C PRO A 110 23.10 4.32 -11.73
N PRO A 111 23.60 3.31 -11.00
CA PRO A 111 24.71 3.50 -10.06
C PRO A 111 26.00 4.04 -10.71
N SER A 112 26.19 3.80 -12.01
CA SER A 112 27.32 4.37 -12.76
C SER A 112 27.24 5.88 -12.98
N LYS A 113 26.02 6.46 -12.92
CA LYS A 113 25.79 7.91 -13.09
C LYS A 113 25.54 8.60 -11.76
N VAL A 114 24.82 7.93 -10.86
CA VAL A 114 24.50 8.40 -9.51
C VAL A 114 24.93 7.29 -8.56
N PRO A 115 26.20 7.25 -8.11
CA PRO A 115 26.69 6.18 -7.24
C PRO A 115 26.13 6.26 -5.82
N SER A 116 25.89 7.48 -5.35
CA SER A 116 25.32 7.79 -4.05
C SER A 116 24.30 8.92 -4.13
N VAL A 117 23.37 8.93 -3.19
CA VAL A 117 22.35 9.97 -3.02
C VAL A 117 22.54 10.63 -1.67
N ARG A 118 22.60 11.96 -1.66
CA ARG A 118 22.64 12.76 -0.44
C ARG A 118 21.25 12.83 0.17
N VAL A 119 21.14 12.48 1.45
CA VAL A 119 19.90 12.57 2.24
C VAL A 119 20.14 13.39 3.51
N GLY A 120 19.09 14.02 4.03
CA GLY A 120 19.17 14.99 5.13
C GLY A 120 19.37 16.43 4.64
N THR A 121 18.99 17.39 5.48
CA THR A 121 19.11 18.83 5.24
C THR A 121 19.50 19.57 6.52
N GLY A 122 20.25 20.67 6.39
CA GLY A 122 20.49 21.65 7.46
C GLY A 122 21.20 21.10 8.70
N SER A 123 20.54 21.21 9.86
CA SER A 123 21.05 20.84 11.19
C SER A 123 21.11 19.34 11.45
N GLU A 124 20.42 18.53 10.64
CA GLU A 124 20.60 17.09 10.67
C GLU A 124 21.82 16.68 9.85
N LYS A 125 22.53 15.62 10.28
CA LYS A 125 23.73 15.15 9.58
C LYS A 125 23.37 14.64 8.18
N CYS A 126 23.62 15.47 7.17
CA CYS A 126 23.61 15.04 5.78
C CYS A 126 24.54 13.83 5.61
N ARG A 127 24.06 12.79 4.93
CA ARG A 127 24.87 11.62 4.60
C ARG A 127 24.64 11.18 3.17
N ASP A 128 25.69 10.74 2.52
CA ASP A 128 25.62 10.13 1.21
C ASP A 128 25.39 8.63 1.40
N ILE A 129 24.28 8.09 0.87
CA ILE A 129 23.96 6.67 0.92
C ILE A 129 24.11 6.04 -0.47
N PRO A 130 24.55 4.78 -0.59
CA PRO A 130 24.65 4.13 -1.89
C PRO A 130 23.30 4.11 -2.61
N THR A 131 23.28 4.39 -3.91
CA THR A 131 22.02 4.51 -4.68
C THR A 131 21.13 3.27 -4.60
N ARG A 132 21.73 2.06 -4.59
CA ARG A 132 20.97 0.82 -4.38
C ARG A 132 20.21 0.79 -3.04
N VAL A 133 20.84 1.32 -1.99
CA VAL A 133 20.26 1.40 -0.64
C VAL A 133 19.18 2.48 -0.62
N PHE A 134 19.41 3.61 -1.28
CA PHE A 134 18.39 4.66 -1.43
C PHE A 134 17.14 4.12 -2.13
N VAL A 135 17.27 3.48 -3.30
CA VAL A 135 16.13 2.94 -4.06
C VAL A 135 15.36 1.88 -3.27
N ALA A 136 16.05 1.02 -2.53
CA ALA A 136 15.40 0.04 -1.66
C ALA A 136 14.57 0.73 -0.54
N ASN A 137 15.07 1.83 0.02
CA ASN A 137 14.36 2.62 1.05
C ASN A 137 13.18 3.43 0.49
N LEU A 138 13.01 3.53 -0.83
CA LEU A 138 11.86 4.23 -1.42
C LEU A 138 10.56 3.42 -1.32
N GLY A 139 10.62 2.11 -1.07
CA GLY A 139 9.44 1.24 -1.04
C GLY A 139 8.30 1.79 -0.18
N PRO A 140 8.53 2.04 1.12
CA PRO A 140 7.50 2.57 2.00
C PRO A 140 6.89 3.89 1.52
N MET A 141 7.63 4.76 0.84
CA MET A 141 7.12 6.08 0.40
C MET A 141 6.46 6.10 -0.97
N PHE A 142 6.50 4.99 -1.70
CA PHE A 142 6.34 5.08 -3.15
C PHE A 142 4.92 5.38 -3.61
N SER A 143 3.91 5.01 -2.82
CA SER A 143 2.50 5.33 -3.12
C SER A 143 2.27 6.84 -3.18
N TYR A 144 2.76 7.61 -2.20
CA TYR A 144 2.62 9.08 -2.25
C TYR A 144 3.61 9.75 -3.23
N LEU A 145 4.78 9.16 -3.49
CA LEU A 145 5.67 9.66 -4.55
C LEU A 145 5.02 9.53 -5.94
N THR A 146 4.24 8.47 -6.14
CA THR A 146 3.44 8.25 -7.36
C THR A 146 2.33 9.28 -7.48
N ALA A 147 1.62 9.56 -6.38
CA ALA A 147 0.63 10.63 -6.33
C ALA A 147 1.23 12.00 -6.66
N HIS A 148 2.38 12.33 -6.07
CA HIS A 148 3.12 13.55 -6.38
C HIS A 148 3.56 13.62 -7.86
N SER A 149 4.04 12.51 -8.42
CA SER A 149 4.43 12.41 -9.84
C SER A 149 3.25 12.73 -10.77
N TYR A 150 2.06 12.21 -10.44
CA TYR A 150 0.83 12.47 -11.16
C TYR A 150 0.46 13.97 -11.13
N LEU A 151 0.43 14.60 -9.94
CA LEU A 151 0.10 16.02 -9.81
C LEU A 151 1.12 16.93 -10.50
N TRP A 152 2.40 16.59 -10.44
CA TRP A 152 3.42 17.33 -11.18
C TRP A 152 3.11 17.36 -12.66
N MET A 153 2.76 16.23 -13.27
CA MET A 153 2.46 16.19 -14.70
C MET A 153 1.30 17.12 -15.09
N ARG A 154 0.38 17.39 -14.16
CA ARG A 154 -0.72 18.35 -14.33
C ARG A 154 -0.35 19.79 -13.95
N GLY A 155 0.90 20.02 -13.54
CA GLY A 155 1.44 21.34 -13.25
C GLY A 155 0.99 21.93 -11.91
N TYR A 156 0.35 21.13 -11.02
CA TYR A 156 -0.24 21.61 -9.76
C TYR A 156 -1.28 22.75 -9.91
N LYS A 157 -1.72 23.02 -11.14
CA LYS A 157 -2.72 24.04 -11.45
C LYS A 157 -4.02 23.35 -11.83
N ASP A 158 -5.14 24.00 -11.53
CA ASP A 158 -6.47 23.57 -11.98
C ASP A 158 -6.79 22.12 -11.58
N LEU A 159 -6.43 21.74 -10.34
CA LEU A 159 -6.66 20.38 -9.83
C LEU A 159 -8.15 20.09 -9.59
N GLY A 160 -9.02 21.10 -9.69
CA GLY A 160 -10.47 20.96 -9.55
C GLY A 160 -10.88 20.36 -8.21
N ASP A 161 -11.95 19.57 -8.24
CA ASP A 161 -12.46 18.82 -7.09
C ASP A 161 -11.82 17.42 -7.04
N LEU A 162 -10.48 17.39 -6.91
CA LEU A 162 -9.67 16.17 -6.87
C LEU A 162 -9.40 15.75 -5.41
N GLU A 163 -9.80 14.53 -5.07
CA GLU A 163 -9.34 13.82 -3.86
C GLU A 163 -8.23 12.83 -4.21
N VAL A 164 -7.17 12.82 -3.41
CA VAL A 164 -6.09 11.81 -3.52
C VAL A 164 -6.21 10.80 -2.38
N GLN A 165 -6.23 9.52 -2.73
CA GLN A 165 -6.19 8.40 -1.81
C GLN A 165 -4.87 7.65 -1.99
N VAL A 166 -4.15 7.39 -0.91
CA VAL A 166 -2.86 6.67 -0.95
C VAL A 166 -2.88 5.50 0.01
N ASP A 167 -2.24 4.40 -0.39
CA ASP A 167 -1.95 3.33 0.54
C ASP A 167 -1.02 3.82 1.67
N ALA A 168 -1.08 3.13 2.81
CA ALA A 168 -0.30 3.50 3.97
C ALA A 168 1.20 3.41 3.72
N PHE A 169 1.90 4.32 4.38
CA PHE A 169 3.34 4.39 4.32
C PHE A 169 3.89 4.75 5.68
N ARG A 170 5.15 4.38 5.91
CA ARG A 170 5.95 4.87 7.01
C ARG A 170 7.23 5.43 6.44
N SER A 171 7.32 6.75 6.36
CA SER A 171 8.44 7.44 5.71
C SER A 171 8.83 8.69 6.48
N LYS A 172 10.03 9.18 6.16
CA LYS A 172 10.58 10.44 6.60
C LYS A 172 10.02 11.59 5.74
N GLN A 173 10.02 12.79 6.30
CA GLN A 173 9.53 13.98 5.59
C GLN A 173 10.28 14.20 4.27
N THR A 174 9.54 14.35 3.17
CA THR A 174 10.10 14.73 1.86
C THR A 174 9.43 15.99 1.32
N LYS A 175 10.07 16.64 0.34
CA LYS A 175 9.47 17.75 -0.41
C LYS A 175 8.22 17.30 -1.17
N ALA A 176 8.21 16.09 -1.74
CA ALA A 176 7.05 15.57 -2.45
C ALA A 176 5.81 15.47 -1.57
N TRP A 177 5.97 14.98 -0.33
CA TRP A 177 4.85 14.85 0.60
C TRP A 177 4.25 16.22 0.94
N ARG A 178 5.09 17.22 1.26
CA ARG A 178 4.62 18.59 1.54
C ARG A 178 3.81 19.16 0.39
N MET A 179 4.39 19.12 -0.82
CA MET A 179 3.72 19.63 -2.01
C MET A 179 2.41 18.92 -2.31
N LEU A 180 2.33 17.60 -2.10
CA LEU A 180 1.10 16.83 -2.26
C LEU A 180 0.03 17.30 -1.27
N THR A 181 0.34 17.36 0.02
CA THR A 181 -0.64 17.69 1.07
C THR A 181 -1.05 19.15 1.11
N ASP A 182 -0.21 20.05 0.59
CA ASP A 182 -0.51 21.47 0.44
C ASP A 182 -1.41 21.73 -0.78
N ALA A 183 -1.35 20.87 -1.79
CA ALA A 183 -2.07 21.04 -3.05
C ALA A 183 -3.48 20.43 -3.04
N VAL A 184 -3.68 19.26 -2.42
CA VAL A 184 -4.95 18.52 -2.50
C VAL A 184 -5.32 17.82 -1.19
N PRO A 185 -6.63 17.64 -0.91
CA PRO A 185 -7.10 16.70 0.09
C PRO A 185 -6.50 15.33 -0.16
N THR A 186 -5.71 14.85 0.80
CA THR A 186 -5.03 13.56 0.73
C THR A 186 -5.50 12.69 1.88
N ARG A 187 -6.00 11.50 1.58
CA ARG A 187 -6.42 10.47 2.55
C ARG A 187 -5.50 9.27 2.48
N VAL A 188 -5.06 8.79 3.63
CA VAL A 188 -4.14 7.66 3.79
C VAL A 188 -4.91 6.48 4.38
N PHE A 189 -4.92 5.35 3.68
CA PHE A 189 -5.61 4.14 4.13
C PHE A 189 -4.60 3.14 4.67
N GLN A 190 -4.71 2.77 5.95
CA GLN A 190 -3.95 1.65 6.52
C GLN A 190 -4.42 0.32 5.91
N HIS A 191 -3.51 -0.40 5.26
CA HIS A 191 -3.84 -1.56 4.41
C HIS A 191 -4.88 -1.22 3.34
N GLY A 192 -4.67 -0.10 2.64
CA GLY A 192 -5.58 0.41 1.61
C GLY A 192 -5.78 -0.57 0.46
N ASP A 193 -4.77 -1.36 0.10
CA ASP A 193 -4.87 -2.43 -0.89
C ASP A 193 -5.85 -3.54 -0.47
N GLU A 194 -6.17 -3.66 0.82
CA GLU A 194 -7.07 -4.66 1.39
C GLU A 194 -8.43 -4.08 1.83
N CYS A 195 -8.54 -2.77 2.10
CA CYS A 195 -9.76 -2.14 2.62
C CYS A 195 -10.35 -1.01 1.75
N ASN A 196 -9.66 -0.56 0.71
CA ASN A 196 -10.14 0.45 -0.24
C ASN A 196 -10.13 -0.11 -1.68
N PRO A 197 -11.30 -0.22 -2.35
CA PRO A 197 -11.38 -0.81 -3.70
C PRO A 197 -10.54 -0.08 -4.75
N LEU A 198 -10.40 1.24 -4.67
CA LEU A 198 -9.66 2.04 -5.66
C LEU A 198 -8.14 1.84 -5.50
N ILE A 199 -7.65 1.82 -4.27
CA ILE A 199 -6.25 1.49 -3.96
C ILE A 199 -5.95 0.03 -4.34
N MET A 200 -6.87 -0.90 -4.04
CA MET A 200 -6.77 -2.29 -4.48
C MET A 200 -6.70 -2.42 -6.01
N LEU A 201 -7.45 -1.61 -6.76
CA LEU A 201 -7.35 -1.61 -8.22
C LEU A 201 -5.99 -1.09 -8.70
N ALA A 202 -5.42 -0.07 -8.04
CA ALA A 202 -4.06 0.39 -8.32
C ALA A 202 -3.01 -0.71 -8.03
N ASP A 203 -3.16 -1.41 -6.91
CA ASP A 203 -2.36 -2.58 -6.52
C ASP A 203 -2.39 -3.70 -7.59
N MET A 204 -3.59 -4.03 -8.07
CA MET A 204 -3.80 -5.01 -9.15
C MET A 204 -3.17 -4.59 -10.47
N ILE A 205 -3.27 -3.30 -10.82
CA ILE A 205 -2.67 -2.76 -12.04
C ILE A 205 -1.15 -2.77 -11.96
N ALA A 206 -0.54 -2.42 -10.81
CA ALA A 206 0.90 -2.54 -10.61
C ALA A 206 1.36 -4.00 -10.75
N PHE A 207 0.65 -4.94 -10.11
CA PHE A 207 0.91 -6.38 -10.23
C PHE A 207 0.80 -6.88 -11.68
N LEU A 208 -0.26 -6.49 -12.39
CA LEU A 208 -0.51 -6.92 -13.76
C LEU A 208 0.50 -6.30 -14.74
N THR A 209 0.93 -5.07 -14.50
CA THR A 209 2.01 -4.41 -15.25
C THR A 209 3.31 -5.19 -15.15
N ASP A 210 3.72 -5.54 -13.92
CA ASP A 210 4.92 -6.34 -13.70
C ASP A 210 4.84 -7.68 -14.44
N SER A 211 3.70 -8.38 -14.29
CA SER A 211 3.44 -9.67 -14.92
C SER A 211 3.43 -9.61 -16.45
N LYS A 212 2.80 -8.59 -17.06
CA LYS A 212 2.75 -8.41 -18.52
C LYS A 212 4.13 -8.06 -19.10
N LEU A 213 4.91 -7.22 -18.42
CA LEU A 213 6.28 -6.91 -18.83
C LEU A 213 7.16 -8.16 -18.75
N TYR A 214 7.09 -8.90 -17.63
CA TYR A 214 7.84 -10.13 -17.43
C TYR A 214 7.50 -11.19 -18.49
N GLY A 215 6.21 -11.48 -18.70
CA GLY A 215 5.76 -12.50 -19.65
C GLY A 215 6.09 -12.20 -21.11
N ARG A 216 6.43 -10.96 -21.45
CA ARG A 216 6.86 -10.53 -22.80
C ARG A 216 8.35 -10.22 -22.90
N ASN A 217 9.12 -10.48 -21.84
CA ASN A 217 10.54 -10.11 -21.73
C ASN A 217 10.81 -8.62 -22.07
N LEU A 218 9.93 -7.74 -21.60
CA LEU A 218 10.03 -6.30 -21.81
C LEU A 218 10.69 -5.61 -20.62
N LEU A 219 11.50 -4.59 -20.93
CA LEU A 219 12.12 -3.72 -19.92
C LEU A 219 11.09 -2.73 -19.35
N LEU A 220 11.32 -2.27 -18.11
CA LEU A 220 10.55 -1.19 -17.51
C LEU A 220 10.95 0.16 -18.14
N ASN A 221 10.15 0.64 -19.08
CA ASN A 221 10.30 1.95 -19.71
C ASN A 221 8.93 2.47 -20.21
N PRO A 222 8.82 3.77 -20.57
CA PRO A 222 7.54 4.37 -20.93
C PRO A 222 6.85 3.66 -22.10
N HIS A 223 7.60 3.37 -23.16
CA HIS A 223 7.09 2.76 -24.38
C HIS A 223 6.49 1.38 -24.11
N ASN A 224 7.17 0.55 -23.32
CA ASN A 224 6.71 -0.79 -22.99
C ASN A 224 5.48 -0.79 -22.08
N ILE A 225 5.40 0.13 -21.11
CA ILE A 225 4.20 0.27 -20.27
C ILE A 225 3.00 0.67 -21.14
N ILE A 226 3.13 1.70 -21.98
CA ILE A 226 2.06 2.13 -22.89
C ILE A 226 1.63 0.97 -23.81
N SER A 227 2.58 0.22 -24.36
CA SER A 227 2.28 -0.84 -25.33
C SER A 227 1.53 -2.04 -24.73
N ILE A 228 1.79 -2.42 -23.47
CA ILE A 228 1.06 -3.52 -22.82
C ILE A 228 -0.38 -3.15 -22.44
N TRP A 229 -0.64 -1.86 -22.25
CA TRP A 229 -1.94 -1.31 -21.86
C TRP A 229 -2.75 -0.71 -23.04
N LYS A 230 -2.20 -0.67 -24.26
CA LYS A 230 -2.85 -0.06 -25.45
C LYS A 230 -4.25 -0.59 -25.81
N LYS A 231 -4.61 -1.78 -25.31
CA LYS A 231 -5.89 -2.45 -25.60
C LYS A 231 -7.00 -2.06 -24.63
N TYR A 232 -6.66 -1.36 -23.55
CA TYR A 232 -7.64 -0.92 -22.55
C TYR A 232 -8.18 0.46 -22.95
N ALA A 233 -9.39 0.77 -22.50
CA ALA A 233 -10.12 1.97 -22.88
C ALA A 233 -9.64 3.24 -22.14
N PHE A 234 -8.90 3.09 -21.04
CA PHE A 234 -8.40 4.21 -20.26
C PHE A 234 -7.10 4.79 -20.81
N ASP A 235 -6.87 6.08 -20.53
CA ASP A 235 -5.61 6.73 -20.87
C ASP A 235 -4.46 6.23 -19.99
N VAL A 236 -3.27 6.11 -20.58
CA VAL A 236 -2.06 5.69 -19.85
C VAL A 236 -1.04 6.81 -19.86
N THR A 237 -0.66 7.26 -18.67
CA THR A 237 0.44 8.19 -18.49
C THR A 237 1.57 7.53 -17.71
N THR A 238 2.81 7.93 -17.98
CA THR A 238 3.97 7.34 -17.32
C THR A 238 5.06 8.37 -17.12
N ARG A 239 5.72 8.29 -15.98
CA ARG A 239 6.87 9.12 -15.64
C ARG A 239 7.88 8.29 -14.87
N PHE A 240 9.16 8.56 -15.09
CA PHE A 240 10.20 8.02 -14.24
C PHE A 240 10.89 9.14 -13.46
N LEU A 241 11.25 8.83 -12.21
CA LEU A 241 12.03 9.68 -11.33
C LEU A 241 13.50 9.35 -11.55
N ASP A 242 14.23 10.29 -12.16
CA ASP A 242 15.67 10.23 -12.35
C ASP A 242 16.39 11.19 -11.41
N HIS A 243 17.64 11.53 -11.73
CA HIS A 243 18.43 12.52 -10.97
C HIS A 243 17.71 13.88 -10.79
N LYS A 244 16.84 14.30 -11.72
CA LYS A 244 16.05 15.54 -11.58
C LYS A 244 14.89 15.41 -10.60
N GLY A 245 14.43 14.18 -10.38
CA GLY A 245 13.41 13.85 -9.38
C GLY A 245 13.95 13.69 -7.95
N LEU A 246 15.27 13.58 -7.78
CA LEU A 246 15.90 13.37 -6.47
C LEU A 246 15.45 14.36 -5.38
N PRO A 247 15.36 15.68 -5.63
CA PRO A 247 14.93 16.63 -4.60
C PRO A 247 13.54 16.37 -4.00
N PHE A 248 12.75 15.49 -4.62
CA PHE A 248 11.37 15.17 -4.21
C PHE A 248 11.27 13.83 -3.48
N CYS A 249 12.18 12.90 -3.75
CA CYS A 249 12.23 11.58 -3.09
C CYS A 249 13.33 11.47 -2.02
N THR A 250 14.26 12.41 -1.92
CA THR A 250 15.15 12.52 -0.76
C THR A 250 14.40 13.04 0.45
N TRP A 251 14.71 12.51 1.64
CA TRP A 251 14.14 12.99 2.89
C TRP A 251 14.99 14.09 3.51
N ASP A 252 14.30 15.03 4.15
CA ASP A 252 14.87 16.23 4.76
C ASP A 252 15.59 15.91 6.08
N GLY A 253 15.17 14.83 6.76
CA GLY A 253 15.68 14.43 8.05
C GLY A 253 15.12 13.11 8.55
N ASN A 254 15.35 12.76 9.81
CA ASN A 254 14.92 11.50 10.44
C ASN A 254 13.50 11.57 11.02
N ARG A 255 12.89 12.75 11.05
CA ARG A 255 11.50 12.91 11.49
C ARG A 255 10.55 12.15 10.57
N LEU A 256 9.78 11.23 11.16
CA LEU A 256 8.69 10.54 10.47
C LEU A 256 7.55 11.50 10.13
N ILE A 257 6.89 11.23 9.01
CA ILE A 257 5.68 11.95 8.61
C ILE A 257 4.56 11.62 9.61
N GLY A 258 3.96 12.65 10.22
CA GLY A 258 2.76 12.50 11.03
C GLY A 258 1.54 12.35 10.12
N LEU A 259 0.82 11.23 10.25
CA LEU A 259 -0.34 10.90 9.40
C LEU A 259 -1.68 11.12 10.08
N THR A 260 -1.69 11.55 11.34
CA THR A 260 -2.87 11.49 12.21
C THR A 260 -4.10 12.18 11.65
N ASP A 261 -3.91 13.32 10.97
CA ASP A 261 -4.99 14.14 10.39
C ASP A 261 -5.32 13.76 8.94
N ARG A 262 -4.66 12.74 8.40
CA ARG A 262 -4.80 12.27 7.02
C ARG A 262 -5.27 10.82 6.92
N ILE A 263 -5.25 10.07 8.01
CA ILE A 263 -5.74 8.68 8.05
C ILE A 263 -7.24 8.66 7.75
N ALA A 264 -7.67 7.77 6.87
CA ALA A 264 -9.08 7.48 6.62
C ALA A 264 -9.74 6.86 7.86
N ARG A 265 -10.90 7.38 8.27
CA ARG A 265 -11.59 6.97 9.51
C ARG A 265 -12.98 6.41 9.22
N PRO A 266 -13.49 5.49 10.06
CA PRO A 266 -12.89 5.01 11.32
C PRO A 266 -11.65 4.12 11.09
N LEU A 267 -10.66 4.19 11.99
CA LEU A 267 -9.55 3.24 12.00
C LEU A 267 -9.94 2.03 12.86
N VAL A 268 -9.96 0.85 12.24
CA VAL A 268 -10.23 -0.42 12.91
C VAL A 268 -8.91 -1.01 13.39
N TYR A 269 -8.67 -0.92 14.68
CA TYR A 269 -7.53 -1.55 15.34
C TYR A 269 -7.84 -3.02 15.60
N VAL A 270 -6.95 -3.91 15.14
CA VAL A 270 -6.99 -5.33 15.49
C VAL A 270 -5.87 -5.59 16.50
N ALA A 271 -6.25 -5.80 17.75
CA ALA A 271 -5.34 -6.13 18.84
C ALA A 271 -5.43 -7.62 19.17
N ILE A 272 -4.27 -8.24 19.30
CA ILE A 272 -4.15 -9.67 19.51
C ILE A 272 -3.19 -9.91 20.66
N ASP A 273 -3.57 -10.80 21.59
CA ASP A 273 -2.69 -11.16 22.69
C ASP A 273 -1.40 -11.76 22.15
N ASP A 274 -0.28 -11.30 22.72
CA ASP A 274 1.02 -11.83 22.37
C ASP A 274 1.20 -13.22 23.01
N ILE A 275 0.69 -14.24 22.34
CA ILE A 275 0.87 -15.64 22.78
C ILE A 275 2.36 -16.02 22.75
N GLU A 276 3.18 -15.32 21.94
CA GLU A 276 4.63 -15.55 21.82
C GLU A 276 5.48 -14.66 22.76
N GLY A 277 4.85 -13.75 23.50
CA GLY A 277 5.47 -12.61 24.22
C GLY A 277 6.39 -12.93 25.40
N ASN A 278 6.65 -14.21 25.68
CA ASN A 278 7.62 -14.64 26.71
C ASN A 278 8.95 -15.17 26.15
N LEU A 279 9.19 -15.12 24.83
CA LEU A 279 10.36 -15.79 24.23
C LEU A 279 11.40 -14.89 23.57
N ARG A 280 11.25 -13.56 23.55
CA ARG A 280 12.23 -12.68 22.90
C ARG A 280 12.45 -11.37 23.67
N GLY A 281 13.59 -11.28 24.36
CA GLY A 281 14.21 -10.00 24.70
C GLY A 281 14.88 -9.44 23.45
N ASP A 282 14.39 -8.32 22.92
CA ASP A 282 14.97 -7.65 21.75
C ASP A 282 15.69 -6.37 22.22
N ASP A 283 16.95 -6.54 22.64
CA ASP A 283 17.93 -5.45 22.81
C ASP A 283 18.62 -5.19 21.47
N ARG A 284 17.91 -4.66 20.47
CA ARG A 284 18.56 -4.23 19.22
C ARG A 284 18.79 -2.72 19.18
N PRO A 285 20.02 -2.27 18.88
CA PRO A 285 20.32 -0.84 18.75
C PRO A 285 19.67 -0.26 17.49
N ASP A 286 19.04 0.91 17.65
CA ASP A 286 18.47 1.74 16.59
C ASP A 286 19.60 2.43 15.79
N ASP A 287 19.96 1.87 14.63
CA ASP A 287 21.00 2.41 13.75
C ASP A 287 20.45 3.41 12.69
N GLY A 288 19.17 3.76 12.76
CA GLY A 288 18.54 4.76 11.90
C GLY A 288 18.51 4.41 10.41
N LEU A 289 18.76 3.14 10.05
CA LEU A 289 18.47 2.58 8.73
C LEU A 289 17.07 1.95 8.78
N PHE A 290 16.23 2.28 7.80
CA PHE A 290 14.93 1.62 7.64
C PHE A 290 15.20 0.18 7.21
N PHE A 291 15.29 -0.73 8.17
CA PHE A 291 15.14 -2.13 7.85
C PHE A 291 13.65 -2.35 7.53
N PRO A 292 13.33 -2.87 6.33
CA PRO A 292 11.95 -3.06 5.92
C PRO A 292 11.30 -4.05 6.89
N ASP A 293 10.28 -3.56 7.61
CA ASP A 293 9.42 -4.27 8.55
C ASP A 293 10.11 -5.29 9.46
N GLU A 294 10.02 -5.11 10.78
CA GLU A 294 10.07 -6.27 11.68
C GLU A 294 9.19 -7.35 11.06
N ALA A 295 9.79 -8.46 10.63
CA ALA A 295 9.09 -9.52 9.92
C ALA A 295 7.80 -9.77 10.71
N PRO A 296 6.60 -9.62 10.08
CA PRO A 296 5.36 -9.57 10.83
C PRO A 296 5.35 -10.74 11.77
N ARG A 297 5.10 -10.50 13.07
CA ARG A 297 5.03 -11.57 14.07
C ARG A 297 4.26 -12.72 13.44
N LYS A 298 4.78 -13.96 13.51
CA LYS A 298 4.19 -15.10 12.79
C LYS A 298 2.68 -15.19 13.04
N PHE A 299 2.27 -14.80 14.23
CA PHE A 299 0.89 -14.68 14.64
C PHE A 299 0.05 -13.65 13.85
N ASN A 300 0.60 -12.47 13.52
CA ASN A 300 -0.09 -11.49 12.67
C ASN A 300 -0.39 -12.07 11.28
N GLN A 301 0.54 -12.87 10.73
CA GLN A 301 0.31 -13.54 9.45
C GLN A 301 -0.82 -14.59 9.54
N ALA A 302 -0.88 -15.33 10.65
CA ALA A 302 -1.97 -16.27 10.89
C ALA A 302 -3.32 -15.54 11.06
N ILE A 303 -3.34 -14.41 11.78
CA ILE A 303 -4.57 -13.62 11.97
C ILE A 303 -5.03 -12.98 10.67
N LYS A 304 -4.14 -12.55 9.77
CA LYS A 304 -4.51 -12.09 8.42
C LYS A 304 -5.27 -13.15 7.59
N GLN A 305 -5.19 -14.42 7.97
CA GLN A 305 -5.94 -15.52 7.35
C GLN A 305 -7.21 -15.90 8.13
N SER A 306 -7.49 -15.21 9.23
CA SER A 306 -8.61 -15.51 10.12
C SER A 306 -9.90 -14.77 9.70
N PRO A 307 -11.07 -15.32 10.02
CA PRO A 307 -12.35 -14.64 9.80
C PRO A 307 -12.52 -13.32 10.57
N VAL A 308 -11.73 -13.08 11.62
CA VAL A 308 -11.78 -11.81 12.38
C VAL A 308 -11.18 -10.69 11.55
N TYR A 309 -10.06 -10.95 10.88
CA TYR A 309 -9.42 -9.96 10.03
C TYR A 309 -10.26 -9.66 8.78
N ASP A 310 -10.88 -10.67 8.18
CA ASP A 310 -11.84 -10.46 7.08
C ASP A 310 -13.05 -9.61 7.50
N ALA A 311 -13.54 -9.77 8.73
CA ALA A 311 -14.60 -8.91 9.26
C ALA A 311 -14.11 -7.48 9.50
N ALA A 312 -12.89 -7.29 10.01
CA ALA A 312 -12.30 -5.96 10.16
C ALA A 312 -12.15 -5.24 8.82
N LEU A 313 -11.65 -5.93 7.78
CA LEU A 313 -11.55 -5.38 6.43
C LEU A 313 -12.92 -5.02 5.85
N THR A 314 -13.91 -5.90 6.03
CA THR A 314 -15.27 -5.66 5.53
C THR A 314 -15.92 -4.48 6.23
N TYR A 315 -15.79 -4.37 7.56
CA TYR A 315 -16.28 -3.23 8.32
C TYR A 315 -15.59 -1.93 7.87
N ALA A 316 -14.26 -1.93 7.79
CA ALA A 316 -13.50 -0.77 7.35
C ALA A 316 -13.93 -0.29 5.95
N TYR A 317 -14.11 -1.22 5.01
CA TYR A 317 -14.66 -0.91 3.70
C TYR A 317 -16.07 -0.28 3.79
N GLN A 318 -17.00 -0.92 4.51
CA GLN A 318 -18.38 -0.46 4.64
C GLN A 318 -18.48 0.93 5.30
N SER A 319 -17.55 1.26 6.19
CA SER A 319 -17.50 2.54 6.90
C SER A 319 -16.60 3.59 6.22
N GLY A 320 -15.99 3.29 5.07
CA GLY A 320 -15.04 4.19 4.39
C GLY A 320 -13.74 4.46 5.19
N GLY A 321 -13.41 3.55 6.11
CA GLY A 321 -12.28 3.60 7.01
C GLY A 321 -11.10 2.73 6.57
N CYS A 322 -10.24 2.34 7.52
CA CYS A 322 -9.10 1.47 7.25
C CYS A 322 -8.76 0.54 8.43
N VAL A 323 -7.83 -0.40 8.24
CA VAL A 323 -7.48 -1.43 9.25
C VAL A 323 -6.01 -1.34 9.61
N LYS A 324 -5.69 -1.49 10.90
CA LYS A 324 -4.30 -1.63 11.37
C LYS A 324 -4.21 -2.62 12.54
N PHE A 325 -3.11 -3.38 12.62
CA PHE A 325 -2.78 -4.11 13.84
C PHE A 325 -2.29 -3.15 14.92
N TYR A 326 -2.90 -3.21 16.10
CA TYR A 326 -2.58 -2.28 17.18
C TYR A 326 -1.18 -2.52 17.77
N SER A 327 -0.41 -1.45 17.88
CA SER A 327 0.86 -1.36 18.60
C SER A 327 0.79 -0.21 19.59
N ALA A 328 0.86 -0.50 20.89
CA ALA A 328 0.79 0.53 21.94
C ALA A 328 1.87 1.62 21.78
N ALA A 329 3.06 1.25 21.28
CA ALA A 329 4.18 2.16 21.10
C ALA A 329 3.96 3.16 19.95
N GLU A 330 3.25 2.76 18.89
CA GLU A 330 3.13 3.56 17.67
C GLU A 330 1.76 4.20 17.50
N ASP A 331 0.72 3.53 17.99
CA ASP A 331 -0.67 3.81 17.62
C ASP A 331 -1.43 4.63 18.65
N LEU A 332 -0.95 4.71 19.90
CA LEU A 332 -1.60 5.54 20.92
C LEU A 332 -1.83 6.99 20.46
N PRO A 333 -0.88 7.67 19.77
CA PRO A 333 -1.11 9.01 19.24
C PRO A 333 -2.13 9.09 18.08
N LEU A 334 -2.48 7.96 17.47
CA LEU A 334 -3.36 7.86 16.29
C LEU A 334 -4.82 7.61 16.66
N VAL A 335 -5.09 7.09 17.87
CA VAL A 335 -6.44 6.79 18.38
C VAL A 335 -7.28 8.07 18.44
N ARG A 336 -8.51 8.01 17.93
CA ARG A 336 -9.51 9.11 18.00
C ARG A 336 -10.90 8.56 18.33
N ASP A 337 -11.78 9.47 18.72
CA ASP A 337 -13.20 9.19 18.88
C ASP A 337 -13.81 8.65 17.57
N GLY A 338 -14.68 7.65 17.70
CA GLY A 338 -15.30 6.94 16.58
C GLY A 338 -14.44 5.83 15.96
N ASP A 339 -13.19 5.65 16.38
CA ASP A 339 -12.40 4.48 15.97
C ASP A 339 -12.95 3.18 16.62
N VAL A 340 -12.62 2.04 16.00
CA VAL A 340 -13.04 0.71 16.45
C VAL A 340 -11.84 -0.07 16.96
N PHE A 341 -11.99 -0.74 18.10
CA PHE A 341 -10.95 -1.59 18.68
C PHE A 341 -11.46 -3.03 18.80
N ALA A 342 -11.02 -3.86 17.86
CA ALA A 342 -11.33 -5.28 17.82
C ALA A 342 -10.25 -6.08 18.55
N TYR A 343 -10.61 -6.80 19.61
CA TYR A 343 -9.66 -7.58 20.41
C TYR A 343 -9.80 -9.10 20.19
N VAL A 344 -8.66 -9.79 20.28
CA VAL A 344 -8.54 -11.25 20.30
C VAL A 344 -7.67 -11.67 21.49
N GLY A 345 -8.34 -11.97 22.61
CA GLY A 345 -7.71 -12.32 23.88
C GLY A 345 -8.04 -11.34 25.02
N ASP A 346 -7.73 -11.73 26.25
CA ASP A 346 -8.09 -11.00 27.46
C ASP A 346 -7.20 -9.77 27.70
N GLU A 347 -5.92 -9.83 27.31
CA GLU A 347 -5.01 -8.70 27.50
C GLU A 347 -5.34 -7.55 26.54
N SER A 348 -5.57 -7.89 25.29
CA SER A 348 -6.06 -6.96 24.25
C SER A 348 -7.42 -6.36 24.64
N ARG A 349 -8.29 -7.15 25.28
CA ARG A 349 -9.55 -6.65 25.84
C ARG A 349 -9.31 -5.57 26.90
N ARG A 350 -8.39 -5.81 27.85
CA ARG A 350 -8.03 -4.85 28.89
C ARG A 350 -7.48 -3.57 28.29
N ILE A 351 -6.59 -3.66 27.30
CA ILE A 351 -6.06 -2.50 26.57
C ILE A 351 -7.20 -1.69 25.96
N GLY A 352 -8.10 -2.34 25.23
CA GLY A 352 -9.26 -1.69 24.64
C GLY A 352 -10.12 -0.98 25.69
N GLN A 353 -10.41 -1.64 26.81
CA GLN A 353 -11.18 -1.04 27.92
C GLN A 353 -10.48 0.19 28.53
N VAL A 354 -9.16 0.14 28.69
CA VAL A 354 -8.39 1.30 29.17
C VAL A 354 -8.50 2.46 28.19
N LEU A 355 -8.36 2.21 26.89
CA LEU A 355 -8.48 3.25 25.86
C LEU A 355 -9.86 3.92 25.86
N ARG A 356 -10.95 3.19 26.18
CA ARG A 356 -12.31 3.79 26.30
C ARG A 356 -12.43 4.84 27.39
N HIS A 357 -11.56 4.84 28.39
CA HIS A 357 -11.57 5.89 29.41
C HIS A 357 -11.05 7.23 28.86
N GLY A 358 -10.26 7.21 27.79
CA GLY A 358 -9.72 8.41 27.14
C GLY A 358 -10.43 8.80 25.84
N TYR A 359 -11.13 7.85 25.19
CA TYR A 359 -11.69 8.02 23.83
C TYR A 359 -13.06 7.34 23.70
N GLN A 360 -13.93 7.91 22.87
CA GLN A 360 -15.22 7.30 22.48
C GLN A 360 -14.99 6.19 21.44
N LEU A 361 -14.47 5.05 21.89
CA LEU A 361 -14.18 3.88 21.05
C LEU A 361 -15.27 2.81 21.15
N ASP A 362 -15.53 2.20 19.99
CA ASP A 362 -16.28 0.95 19.91
C ASP A 362 -15.32 -0.22 20.15
N VAL A 363 -15.35 -0.77 21.36
CA VAL A 363 -14.50 -1.91 21.74
C VAL A 363 -15.34 -3.18 21.73
N MET A 364 -14.94 -4.13 20.90
CA MET A 364 -15.66 -5.39 20.70
C MET A 364 -14.69 -6.53 20.45
N SER A 365 -15.11 -7.75 20.80
CA SER A 365 -14.38 -8.96 20.45
C SER A 365 -14.39 -9.17 18.94
N GLY A 366 -13.41 -9.93 18.44
CA GLY A 366 -13.42 -10.35 17.03
C GLY A 366 -14.69 -11.10 16.61
N LEU A 367 -15.39 -11.79 17.53
CA LEU A 367 -16.67 -12.46 17.25
C LEU A 367 -17.82 -11.46 17.11
N GLU A 368 -17.92 -10.50 18.02
CA GLU A 368 -18.92 -9.43 17.94
C GLU A 368 -18.79 -8.63 16.64
N LEU A 369 -17.56 -8.32 16.22
CA LEU A 369 -17.30 -7.65 14.94
C LEU A 369 -17.77 -8.49 13.73
N ARG A 370 -17.52 -9.80 13.75
CA ARG A 370 -18.00 -10.71 12.70
C ARG A 370 -19.52 -10.73 12.62
N ASP A 371 -20.19 -10.75 13.77
CA ASP A 371 -21.65 -10.79 13.82
C ASP A 371 -22.26 -9.44 13.40
N LEU A 372 -21.60 -8.33 13.74
CA LEU A 372 -21.98 -6.98 13.29
C LEU A 372 -21.97 -6.89 11.75
N VAL A 373 -20.87 -7.31 11.12
CA VAL A 373 -20.72 -7.29 9.65
C VAL A 373 -21.75 -8.20 8.96
N LYS A 374 -22.06 -9.37 9.54
CA LYS A 374 -23.08 -10.27 8.99
C LYS A 374 -24.48 -9.66 9.04
N LYS A 375 -24.82 -8.95 10.12
CA LYS A 375 -26.14 -8.30 10.27
C LYS A 375 -26.35 -7.17 9.27
N GLY A 376 -25.29 -6.44 8.90
CA GLY A 376 -25.35 -5.38 7.89
C GLY A 376 -25.42 -5.85 6.44
N LYS A 377 -25.41 -7.17 6.17
CA LYS A 377 -25.60 -7.73 4.81
C LYS A 377 -27.06 -8.01 4.46
N ASN A 378 -27.97 -7.88 5.42
CA ASN A 378 -29.43 -7.96 5.22
C ASN A 378 -30.00 -6.55 5.10
#